data_AF-A0A955I3X1-F1
#
_entry.id   AF-A0A955I3X1-F1
#
_cell.length_a   1.000
_cell.length_b   1.000
_cell.length_c   1.000
_cell.angle_alpha   90.00
_cell.angle_beta   90.00
_cell.angle_gamma   90.00
#
_symmetry.space_group_name_H-M   'P 1'
#
loop_
_entity.id
_entity.type
_entity.pdbx_description
1 polymer ?
#
loop_
_entity_poly.entity_id
_entity_poly.type
_entity_poly.pdbx_seq_one_letter_code
_entity_poly.pdbx_strand_id
1 'polypeptide(L)'
;MCGTCDGSGAKSGSKPVKCSHCHGSGQVRERVRTIFGVMEQATVCGVCQGSGETISDPCSSCHGKKRLRKKTNQTVEIPAGIADGVTLKMRGE
;
A
#
# COMPACT_ATOMS: atom_id res chain seq x y z
N MET A 1 4.77 5.21 6.66
CA MET A 1 3.39 4.67 6.83
C MET A 1 2.44 5.80 7.26
N CYS A 2 1.14 5.71 6.96
CA CYS A 2 0.17 6.70 7.46
C CYS A 2 -0.11 6.44 8.94
N GLY A 3 0.28 7.36 9.82
CA GLY A 3 0.06 7.24 11.27
C GLY A 3 -1.38 7.47 11.73
N THR A 4 -2.25 8.05 10.90
CA THR A 4 -3.67 8.26 11.26
C THR A 4 -4.50 6.98 11.14
N CYS A 5 -4.07 6.06 10.28
CA CYS A 5 -4.80 4.82 9.98
C CYS A 5 -3.93 3.57 10.13
N ASP A 6 -2.72 3.71 10.65
CA ASP A 6 -1.72 2.62 10.79
C ASP A 6 -1.53 1.77 9.54
N GLY A 7 -1.61 2.39 8.36
CA GLY A 7 -1.49 1.70 7.08
C GLY A 7 -2.73 0.91 6.62
N SER A 8 -3.87 0.97 7.33
CA SER A 8 -5.14 0.40 6.86
C SER A 8 -5.74 1.17 5.67
N GLY A 9 -5.50 2.48 5.59
CA GLY A 9 -6.07 3.36 4.56
C GLY A 9 -7.51 3.79 4.85
N ALA A 10 -8.14 3.26 5.90
CA ALA A 10 -9.48 3.63 6.35
C ALA A 10 -9.44 4.78 7.37
N LYS A 11 -10.56 5.48 7.53
CA LYS A 11 -10.74 6.51 8.55
C LYS A 11 -10.57 5.91 9.96
N SER A 12 -10.00 6.67 10.89
CA SER A 12 -9.89 6.27 12.29
C SER A 12 -11.26 5.91 12.89
N GLY A 13 -11.43 4.65 13.30
CA GLY A 13 -12.70 4.08 13.77
C GLY A 13 -13.52 3.34 12.71
N SER A 14 -13.24 3.53 11.42
CA SER A 14 -13.79 2.71 10.34
C SER A 14 -12.79 1.59 10.02
N LYS A 15 -13.29 0.37 9.78
CA LYS A 15 -12.44 -0.79 9.45
C LYS A 15 -12.59 -1.14 7.98
N PRO A 16 -11.50 -1.55 7.31
CA PRO A 16 -11.62 -2.16 5.99
C PRO A 16 -12.57 -3.36 6.08
N VAL A 17 -13.53 -3.42 5.16
CA VAL A 17 -14.45 -4.54 5.09
C VAL A 17 -13.87 -5.55 4.09
N LYS A 18 -13.95 -6.84 4.41
CA LYS A 18 -13.49 -7.89 3.51
C LYS A 18 -14.21 -7.77 2.16
N CYS A 19 -13.46 -7.72 1.06
CA CYS A 19 -14.06 -7.55 -0.25
C CYS A 19 -15.00 -8.72 -0.55
N SER A 20 -16.28 -8.43 -0.79
CA SER A 20 -17.30 -9.45 -1.09
C SER A 20 -17.03 -10.16 -2.42
N HIS A 21 -16.35 -9.50 -3.35
CA HIS A 21 -16.14 -9.99 -4.70
C HIS A 21 -15.00 -11.02 -4.81
N CYS A 22 -13.97 -10.89 -3.97
CA CYS A 22 -12.83 -11.82 -3.93
C CYS A 22 -12.71 -12.55 -2.59
N HIS A 23 -13.62 -12.32 -1.64
CA HIS A 23 -13.59 -12.85 -0.28
C HIS A 23 -12.21 -12.72 0.40
N GLY A 24 -11.56 -11.57 0.29
CA GLY A 24 -10.24 -11.32 0.89
C GLY A 24 -9.03 -11.83 0.12
N SER A 25 -9.21 -12.53 -1.00
CA SER A 25 -8.07 -13.08 -1.76
C SER A 25 -7.32 -12.06 -2.62
N GLY A 26 -7.91 -10.89 -2.89
CA GLY A 26 -7.35 -9.86 -3.79
C GLY A 26 -7.45 -10.21 -5.28
N GLN A 27 -7.88 -11.41 -5.63
CA GLN A 27 -7.94 -11.90 -7.01
C GLN A 27 -9.24 -12.65 -7.28
N VAL A 28 -9.76 -12.53 -8.49
CA VAL A 28 -10.97 -13.21 -8.95
C VAL A 28 -10.59 -14.19 -10.05
N ARG A 29 -11.23 -15.35 -10.08
CA ARG A 29 -10.98 -16.35 -11.11
C ARG A 29 -12.00 -16.19 -12.22
N GLU A 30 -11.53 -15.80 -13.40
CA GLU A 30 -12.37 -15.64 -14.58
C GLU A 30 -12.12 -16.80 -15.55
N ARG A 31 -13.22 -17.37 -16.04
CA ARG A 31 -13.16 -18.40 -17.09
C ARG A 31 -13.17 -17.70 -18.44
N VAL A 32 -12.01 -17.68 -19.08
CA VAL A 32 -11.83 -17.06 -20.39
C VAL A 32 -11.96 -18.16 -21.44
N ARG A 33 -12.86 -17.95 -22.42
CA ARG A 33 -13.03 -18.85 -23.56
C ARG A 33 -12.01 -18.46 -24.63
N THR A 34 -11.06 -19.34 -24.89
CA THR A 34 -10.05 -19.19 -25.94
C THR A 34 -10.32 -20.16 -27.08
N ILE A 35 -9.61 -19.98 -28.19
CA ILE A 35 -9.62 -20.89 -29.34
C ILE A 35 -9.19 -22.33 -29.00
N PHE A 36 -8.51 -22.55 -27.86
CA PHE A 36 -8.06 -23.86 -27.40
C PHE A 36 -8.97 -24.46 -26.30
N GLY A 37 -10.04 -23.79 -25.88
CA GLY A 37 -10.95 -24.26 -24.83
C GLY A 37 -11.27 -23.20 -23.78
N VAL A 38 -11.75 -23.63 -22.61
CA VAL A 38 -12.01 -22.74 -21.47
C VAL A 38 -10.84 -22.83 -20.50
N MET A 39 -10.16 -21.71 -20.26
CA MET A 39 -9.07 -21.61 -19.28
C MET A 39 -9.50 -20.73 -18.11
N GLU A 40 -9.07 -21.08 -16.90
CA GLU A 40 -9.30 -20.30 -15.69
C GLU A 40 -8.09 -19.42 -15.43
N GLN A 41 -8.28 -18.10 -15.47
CA GLN A 41 -7.23 -17.13 -15.21
C GLN A 41 -7.55 -16.34 -13.94
N ALA A 42 -6.55 -16.16 -13.09
CA ALA A 42 -6.66 -15.28 -11.93
C ALA A 42 -6.41 -13.82 -12.37
N THR A 43 -7.44 -13.00 -12.27
CA THR A 43 -7.40 -11.56 -12.54
C THR A 43 -7.39 -10.80 -11.22
N VAL A 44 -6.74 -9.63 -11.17
CA VAL A 44 -6.79 -8.75 -9.99
C VAL A 44 -8.24 -8.34 -9.73
N CYS A 45 -8.69 -8.42 -8.48
CA CYS A 45 -10.05 -8.01 -8.14
C CYS A 45 -10.23 -6.51 -8.41
N GLY A 46 -11.11 -6.15 -9.35
CA GLY A 46 -11.37 -4.75 -9.72
C GLY A 46 -12.00 -3.92 -8.58
N VAL A 47 -12.73 -4.57 -7.67
CA VAL A 47 -13.41 -3.90 -6.54
C VAL A 47 -12.44 -3.43 -5.46
N CYS A 48 -11.46 -4.26 -5.11
CA CYS A 48 -10.46 -3.94 -4.07
C CYS A 48 -9.07 -3.64 -4.64
N GLN A 49 -8.90 -3.68 -5.96
CA GLN A 49 -7.64 -3.45 -6.68
C GLN A 49 -6.48 -4.30 -6.14
N GLY A 50 -6.76 -5.56 -5.79
CA GLY A 50 -5.75 -6.48 -5.25
C GLY A 50 -5.53 -6.40 -3.74
N SER A 51 -6.15 -5.44 -3.03
CA SER A 51 -5.94 -5.29 -1.58
C SER A 51 -6.68 -6.33 -0.73
N GLY A 52 -7.67 -7.03 -1.28
CA GLY A 52 -8.51 -7.99 -0.56
C GLY A 52 -9.60 -7.36 0.32
N GLU A 53 -9.52 -6.06 0.56
CA GLU A 53 -10.42 -5.31 1.45
C GLU A 53 -10.95 -4.06 0.74
N THR A 54 -12.18 -3.69 1.05
CA THR A 54 -12.82 -2.49 0.53
C THR A 54 -12.94 -1.47 1.65
N ILE A 55 -12.52 -0.25 1.37
CA ILE A 55 -12.54 0.86 2.32
C ILE A 55 -13.74 1.74 1.99
N SER A 56 -14.80 1.67 2.80
CA SER A 56 -15.98 2.54 2.63
C SER A 56 -15.66 4.00 2.97
N ASP A 57 -14.89 4.22 4.04
CA ASP A 57 -14.45 5.55 4.48
C ASP A 57 -12.93 5.68 4.31
N PRO A 58 -12.45 6.32 3.23
CA PRO A 58 -11.02 6.53 3.06
C PRO A 58 -10.49 7.43 4.17
N CYS A 59 -9.27 7.16 4.62
CA CYS A 59 -8.56 7.99 5.58
C CYS A 59 -8.46 9.43 5.06
N SER A 60 -8.87 10.42 5.85
CA SER A 60 -8.78 11.84 5.48
C SER A 60 -7.34 12.31 5.25
N SER A 61 -6.37 11.72 5.95
CA SER A 61 -4.96 12.09 5.83
C SER A 61 -4.33 11.52 4.56
N CYS A 62 -4.49 10.21 4.31
CA CYS A 62 -3.81 9.53 3.21
C CYS A 62 -4.69 9.22 1.99
N HIS A 63 -5.98 9.51 2.04
CA HIS A 63 -6.96 9.23 0.98
C HIS A 63 -6.88 7.80 0.45
N GLY A 64 -6.76 6.82 1.35
CA GLY A 64 -6.64 5.40 0.99
C GLY A 64 -5.24 4.96 0.53
N LYS A 65 -4.25 5.86 0.43
CA LYS A 65 -2.88 5.53 -0.04
C LYS A 65 -2.01 4.81 0.98
N LYS A 66 -2.48 4.63 2.23
CA LYS A 66 -1.78 3.95 3.35
C LYS A 66 -0.41 4.53 3.74
N ARG A 67 0.05 5.58 3.06
CA ARG A 67 1.32 6.26 3.28
C ARG A 67 1.13 7.76 3.22
N LEU A 68 1.91 8.47 4.04
CA LEU A 68 2.02 9.91 4.05
C LEU A 68 3.49 10.27 3.83
N ARG A 69 3.75 11.29 3.02
CA ARG A 69 5.08 11.91 2.99
C ARG A 69 5.22 12.75 4.26
N LYS A 70 6.12 12.34 5.14
CA LYS A 70 6.51 13.14 6.30
C LYS A 70 7.83 13.82 5.97
N LYS A 71 7.93 15.12 6.22
CA LYS A 71 9.22 15.81 6.22
C LYS A 71 9.85 15.58 7.59
N THR A 72 10.98 14.91 7.63
CA THR A 72 11.75 14.71 8.86
C THR A 72 13.02 15.54 8.76
N ASN A 73 13.19 16.49 9.69
CA ASN A 73 14.47 17.20 9.81
C ASN A 73 15.44 16.28 10.53
N GLN A 74 16.50 15.87 9.84
CA GLN A 74 17.58 15.07 10.40
C GLN A 74 18.79 15.99 10.60
N THR A 75 19.19 16.17 11.85
CA THR A 75 20.45 16.86 12.18
C THR A 75 21.57 15.86 12.02
N VAL A 76 22.42 16.06 11.01
CA VAL A 76 23.59 15.23 10.76
C VAL A 76 24.80 15.91 11.40
N GLU A 77 25.38 15.28 12.42
CA GLU A 77 26.65 15.72 12.98
C GLU A 77 27.79 15.24 12.08
N ILE A 78 28.54 16.19 11.52
CA ILE A 78 29.71 15.92 10.68
C ILE A 78 30.93 15.87 11.60
N PRO A 79 31.52 14.68 11.86
CA PRO A 79 32.74 14.60 12.65
C PRO A 79 33.91 15.27 11.91
N ALA A 80 34.75 15.99 12.65
CA ALA A 80 35.94 16.63 12.10
C ALA A 80 36.93 15.56 11.60
N GLY A 81 37.40 15.71 10.35
CA GLY A 81 38.36 14.78 9.71
C GLY A 81 37.81 13.94 8.56
N ILE A 82 36.59 14.21 8.07
CA ILE A 82 36.05 13.53 6.88
C ILE A 82 36.70 14.07 5.59
N ALA A 83 37.01 13.18 4.65
CA ALA A 83 37.51 13.52 3.33
C ALA A 83 36.37 13.89 2.37
N ASP A 84 36.66 14.71 1.36
CA ASP A 84 35.70 15.05 0.31
C ASP A 84 35.20 13.78 -0.42
N GLY A 85 33.88 13.64 -0.56
CA GLY A 85 33.24 12.50 -1.23
C GLY A 85 32.71 11.38 -0.32
N VAL A 86 32.79 11.54 1.01
CA VAL A 86 32.19 10.57 1.94
C VAL A 86 30.67 10.57 1.82
N THR A 87 30.10 9.41 1.47
CA THR A 87 28.64 9.22 1.41
C THR A 87 28.12 8.76 2.76
N LEU A 88 27.41 9.64 3.45
CA LEU A 88 26.71 9.31 4.69
C LEU A 88 25.42 8.54 4.35
N LYS A 89 25.43 7.23 4.57
CA LYS A 89 24.26 6.36 4.34
C LYS A 89 23.29 6.51 5.50
N MET A 90 22.30 7.38 5.34
CA MET A 90 21.16 7.48 6.24
C MET A 90 20.32 6.19 6.14
N ARG A 91 20.50 5.25 7.09
CA ARG A 91 19.68 4.05 7.19
C ARG A 91 18.48 4.35 8.10
N GLY A 92 17.33 4.62 7.48
CA GLY A 92 16.07 4.74 8.19
C GLY A 92 15.12 5.75 7.55
N GLU A 93 14.37 5.31 6.54
CA GLU A 93 13.01 5.79 6.25
C GLU A 93 12.13 4.65 5.71
#